data_AF-A0A532AVQ8-F1
#
_entry.id   AF-A0A532AVQ8-F1
#
_cell.length_a   1.000
_cell.length_b   1.000
_cell.length_c   1.000
_cell.angle_alpha   90.00
_cell.angle_beta   90.00
_cell.angle_gamma   90.00
#
_symmetry.space_group_name_H-M   'P 1'
#
loop_
_entity.id
_entity.type
_entity.pdbx_description
1 polymer ?
#
loop_
_entity_poly.entity_id
_entity_poly.type
_entity_poly.pdbx_seq_one_letter_code
_entity_poly.pdbx_strand_id
1 'polypeptide(L)'
;MASIALAADQARPLIHAQFQLQRPLDIPSERLERPRRTPPAPTQPINLNTASIEQLVALPGINAALAQQIIAGRPYRDKTDLRERHILSDDAYDRIHSLLTIE
;
A
#
# COMPACT_ATOMS: atom_id res chain seq x y z
N MET A 1 63.49 34.55 46.69
CA MET A 1 63.05 35.73 45.94
C MET A 1 62.01 35.29 44.94
N ALA A 2 60.79 35.84 45.09
CA ALA A 2 59.61 35.72 44.22
C ALA A 2 58.91 34.35 44.17
N SER A 3 57.59 34.21 44.14
CA SER A 3 56.42 34.98 44.59
C SER A 3 55.21 34.15 44.14
N ILE A 4 54.23 33.97 45.03
CA ILE A 4 52.77 34.04 44.79
C ILE A 4 52.15 33.47 43.49
N ALA A 5 51.20 32.56 43.69
CA ALA A 5 49.81 32.56 43.17
C ALA A 5 49.19 31.19 43.56
N LEU A 6 48.15 31.02 44.38
CA LEU A 6 46.85 31.67 44.52
C LEU A 6 46.14 31.96 43.20
N ALA A 7 45.43 30.96 42.68
CA ALA A 7 44.22 31.11 41.87
C ALA A 7 43.55 29.72 41.84
N ALA A 8 42.47 29.55 42.58
CA ALA A 8 41.12 29.69 42.04
C ALA A 8 40.80 28.53 41.08
N ASP A 9 40.15 27.53 41.67
CA ASP A 9 39.43 26.42 41.04
C ASP A 9 38.38 26.99 40.08
N GLN A 10 38.80 27.27 38.85
CA GLN A 10 37.94 27.79 37.80
C GLN A 10 37.11 26.64 37.24
N ALA A 11 35.83 26.71 37.59
CA ALA A 11 34.68 26.16 36.90
C ALA A 11 34.96 25.63 35.49
N ARG A 12 34.55 24.39 35.23
CA ARG A 12 33.93 24.04 33.95
C ARG A 12 32.89 22.93 34.10
N PRO A 13 31.77 23.05 33.36
CA PRO A 13 30.57 22.26 33.56
C PRO A 13 30.72 20.91 32.86
N LEU A 14 30.21 19.85 33.49
CA LEU A 14 29.87 18.64 32.78
C LEU A 14 28.39 18.39 32.99
N ILE A 15 27.59 19.14 32.22
CA ILE A 15 26.41 18.58 31.58
C ILE A 15 26.90 17.33 30.86
N HIS A 16 26.83 16.17 31.53
CA HIS A 16 26.94 14.89 30.88
C HIS A 16 25.66 14.69 30.07
N ALA A 17 25.55 15.43 28.98
CA ALA A 17 24.81 14.96 27.82
C ALA A 17 25.56 13.71 27.37
N GLN A 18 25.13 12.57 27.89
CA GLN A 18 25.56 11.28 27.38
C GLN A 18 25.10 11.22 25.92
N PHE A 19 26.05 11.52 25.06
CA PHE A 19 26.10 11.08 23.68
C PHE A 19 26.26 9.55 23.70
N GLN A 20 25.22 8.84 24.17
CA GLN A 20 25.13 7.41 23.95
C GLN A 20 24.83 7.22 22.47
N LEU A 21 25.87 6.82 21.75
CA LEU A 21 25.86 6.29 20.40
C LEU A 21 25.04 4.99 20.34
N GLN A 22 23.72 5.11 20.43
CA GLN A 22 22.75 4.10 20.02
C GLN A 22 21.89 4.77 18.95
N ARG A 23 22.36 4.79 17.70
CA ARG A 23 22.08 3.78 16.67
C ARG A 23 20.58 3.70 16.32
N PRO A 24 20.31 3.66 15.02
CA PRO A 24 19.28 4.45 14.35
C PRO A 24 17.86 3.95 14.61
N LEU A 25 16.91 4.90 14.54
CA LEU A 25 15.46 4.74 14.44
C LEU A 25 15.01 3.27 14.40
N ASP A 26 14.47 2.80 15.51
CA ASP A 26 13.52 1.70 15.55
C ASP A 26 12.23 2.17 14.86
N ILE A 27 12.31 2.34 13.53
CA ILE A 27 11.15 2.05 12.70
C ILE A 27 11.15 0.53 12.60
N PRO A 28 10.27 -0.20 13.32
CA PRO A 28 10.05 -1.60 13.00
C PRO A 28 9.75 -1.68 11.50
N SER A 29 10.67 -2.29 10.77
CA SER A 29 10.59 -2.47 9.31
C SER A 29 9.54 -3.53 8.92
N GLU A 30 8.66 -3.92 9.84
CA GLU A 30 7.47 -4.75 9.62
C GLU A 30 6.37 -4.03 8.80
N ARG A 31 6.60 -2.78 8.36
CA ARG A 31 5.80 -2.13 7.32
C ARG A 31 6.54 -2.04 5.98
N LEU A 32 7.43 -3.01 5.73
CA LEU A 32 7.95 -3.29 4.39
C LEU A 32 7.49 -4.65 3.86
N GLU A 33 6.50 -5.30 4.48
CA GLU A 33 5.59 -6.20 3.79
C GLU A 33 4.67 -5.41 2.86
N ARG A 34 5.24 -4.73 1.88
CA ARG A 34 4.67 -4.81 0.53
C ARG A 34 5.34 -6.01 -0.09
N PRO A 35 4.89 -7.25 0.19
CA PRO A 35 5.31 -8.29 -0.71
C PRO A 35 4.82 -7.81 -2.07
N ARG A 36 5.70 -7.79 -3.06
CA ARG A 36 5.25 -7.93 -4.44
C ARG A 36 4.67 -9.34 -4.56
N ARG A 37 3.60 -9.62 -3.80
CA ARG A 37 2.65 -10.67 -4.10
C ARG A 37 2.09 -10.18 -5.42
N THR A 38 2.49 -10.82 -6.50
CA THR A 38 1.50 -11.16 -7.53
C THR A 38 0.21 -11.44 -6.76
N PRO A 39 -0.85 -10.62 -6.93
CA PRO A 39 -2.07 -10.82 -6.17
C PRO A 39 -2.43 -12.30 -6.30
N PRO A 40 -2.55 -13.06 -5.20
CA PRO A 40 -3.05 -14.41 -5.30
C PRO A 40 -4.34 -14.31 -6.12
N ALA A 41 -4.46 -15.11 -7.17
CA ALA A 41 -5.66 -15.13 -7.99
C ALA A 41 -6.87 -15.16 -7.05
N PRO A 42 -7.87 -14.29 -7.26
CA PRO A 42 -8.93 -14.09 -6.29
C PRO A 42 -9.55 -15.45 -5.95
N THR A 43 -9.33 -15.91 -4.71
CA THR A 43 -9.82 -17.20 -4.22
C THR A 43 -11.34 -17.19 -4.06
N GLN A 44 -11.95 -16.02 -4.18
CA GLN A 44 -13.38 -15.77 -4.10
C GLN A 44 -13.82 -14.96 -5.33
N PRO A 45 -15.04 -15.21 -5.82
CA PRO A 45 -15.56 -14.44 -6.94
C PRO A 45 -15.68 -12.95 -6.57
N ILE A 46 -15.26 -12.09 -7.49
CA ILE A 46 -15.28 -10.64 -7.33
C ILE A 46 -16.67 -10.12 -7.71
N ASN A 47 -17.32 -9.46 -6.76
CA ASN A 47 -18.65 -8.89 -6.96
C ASN A 47 -18.56 -7.56 -7.73
N LEU A 48 -19.21 -7.44 -8.89
CA LEU A 48 -19.11 -6.22 -9.72
C LEU A 48 -19.68 -4.96 -9.08
N ASN A 49 -20.70 -5.10 -8.23
CA ASN A 49 -21.39 -4.00 -7.57
C ASN A 49 -20.62 -3.47 -6.35
N THR A 50 -19.88 -4.34 -5.65
CA THR A 50 -19.18 -3.98 -4.40
C THR A 50 -17.65 -4.03 -4.50
N ALA A 51 -17.08 -4.54 -5.59
CA ALA A 51 -15.63 -4.65 -5.74
C ALA A 51 -14.90 -3.31 -5.59
N SER A 52 -13.68 -3.35 -5.07
CA SER A 52 -12.78 -2.20 -5.08
C SER A 52 -11.99 -2.12 -6.39
N ILE A 53 -11.41 -0.96 -6.70
CA ILE A 53 -10.51 -0.79 -7.85
C ILE A 53 -9.43 -1.88 -7.82
N GLU A 54 -8.71 -1.99 -6.70
CA GLU A 54 -7.65 -2.97 -6.44
C GLU A 54 -8.07 -4.42 -6.79
N GLN A 55 -9.31 -4.79 -6.45
CA GLN A 55 -9.85 -6.12 -6.73
C GLN A 55 -10.11 -6.32 -8.23
N LEU A 56 -10.65 -5.31 -8.89
CA LEU A 56 -10.88 -5.34 -10.34
C LEU A 56 -9.55 -5.40 -11.10
N VAL A 57 -8.55 -4.58 -10.77
CA VAL A 57 -7.21 -4.64 -11.41
C VAL A 57 -6.43 -5.92 -11.10
N ALA A 58 -6.79 -6.65 -10.04
CA ALA A 58 -6.20 -7.97 -9.79
C ALA A 58 -6.67 -9.03 -10.79
N LEU A 59 -7.72 -8.75 -11.58
CA LEU A 59 -8.22 -9.66 -12.60
C LEU A 59 -7.35 -9.61 -13.88
N PRO A 60 -7.09 -10.76 -14.52
CA PRO A 60 -6.30 -10.80 -15.74
C PRO A 60 -7.00 -10.04 -16.86
N GLY A 61 -6.33 -9.04 -17.44
CA GLY A 61 -6.87 -8.22 -18.53
C GLY A 61 -7.64 -6.97 -18.06
N ILE A 62 -7.76 -6.73 -16.75
CA ILE A 62 -8.31 -5.49 -16.20
C ILE A 62 -7.18 -4.55 -15.80
N ASN A 63 -7.28 -3.30 -16.24
CA ASN A 63 -6.39 -2.21 -15.83
C ASN A 63 -7.17 -1.17 -14.99
N ALA A 64 -6.45 -0.19 -14.42
CA ALA A 64 -7.07 0.81 -13.55
C ALA A 64 -8.15 1.64 -14.26
N ALA A 65 -7.99 1.90 -15.57
CA ALA A 65 -8.99 2.61 -16.37
C ALA A 65 -10.28 1.81 -16.54
N LEU A 66 -10.16 0.52 -16.88
CA LEU A 66 -11.29 -0.41 -16.97
C LEU A 66 -11.98 -0.57 -15.61
N ALA A 67 -11.21 -0.74 -14.54
CA ALA A 67 -11.75 -0.82 -13.18
C ALA A 67 -12.58 0.43 -12.81
N GLN A 68 -12.10 1.63 -13.17
CA GLN A 68 -12.86 2.87 -12.97
C GLN A 68 -14.15 2.90 -13.80
N GLN A 69 -14.11 2.45 -15.06
CA GLN A 69 -15.32 2.35 -15.88
C GLN A 69 -16.33 1.35 -15.30
N ILE A 70 -15.84 0.22 -14.76
CA ILE A 70 -16.69 -0.74 -14.06
C ILE A 70 -17.37 -0.06 -12.87
N ILE A 71 -16.63 0.66 -12.03
CA ILE A 71 -17.22 1.34 -10.86
C ILE A 71 -18.21 2.43 -11.29
N ALA A 72 -17.87 3.23 -12.29
CA ALA A 72 -18.72 4.29 -12.82
C ALA A 72 -20.02 3.74 -13.44
N GLY A 73 -19.98 2.50 -13.94
CA GLY A 73 -21.14 1.84 -14.52
C GLY A 73 -22.07 1.16 -13.52
N ARG A 74 -21.79 1.15 -12.22
CA ARG A 74 -22.69 0.51 -11.25
C ARG A 74 -24.07 1.17 -11.24
N PRO A 75 -25.16 0.42 -10.99
CA PRO A 75 -25.21 -1.02 -10.67
C PRO A 75 -25.28 -1.93 -11.90
N TYR A 76 -24.77 -3.16 -11.74
CA TYR A 76 -24.84 -4.26 -12.70
C TYR A 76 -25.88 -5.29 -12.29
N ARG A 77 -26.66 -5.78 -13.25
CA ARG A 77 -27.66 -6.84 -13.05
C ARG A 77 -27.06 -8.21 -13.31
N ASP A 78 -26.21 -8.30 -14.32
CA ASP A 78 -25.59 -9.53 -14.75
C ASP A 78 -24.11 -9.33 -15.04
N LYS A 79 -23.34 -10.43 -15.10
CA LYS A 79 -21.91 -10.36 -15.46
C LYS A 79 -21.73 -9.84 -16.89
N THR A 80 -22.67 -10.15 -17.78
CA THR A 80 -22.64 -9.78 -19.20
C THR A 80 -22.79 -8.28 -19.46
N ASP A 81 -23.32 -7.51 -18.50
CA ASP A 81 -23.40 -6.04 -18.61
C ASP A 81 -22.04 -5.41 -18.97
N LEU A 82 -20.94 -5.99 -18.50
CA LEU A 82 -19.59 -5.50 -18.81
C LEU A 82 -19.28 -5.54 -20.31
N ARG A 83 -19.80 -6.52 -21.04
CA ARG A 83 -19.68 -6.62 -22.49
C ARG A 83 -20.69 -5.75 -23.22
N GLU A 84 -21.96 -5.78 -22.78
CA GLU A 84 -23.03 -4.99 -23.40
C GLU A 84 -22.75 -3.49 -23.36
N ARG A 85 -22.07 -3.05 -22.30
CA ARG A 85 -21.67 -1.65 -22.12
C ARG A 85 -20.30 -1.33 -22.72
N HIS A 86 -19.71 -2.28 -23.44
CA HIS A 86 -18.38 -2.18 -24.06
C HIS A 86 -17.29 -1.74 -23.07
N ILE A 87 -17.43 -2.09 -21.79
CA ILE A 87 -16.40 -1.84 -20.78
C ILE A 87 -15.28 -2.85 -20.99
N LEU A 88 -15.61 -4.11 -21.23
CA LEU A 88 -14.64 -5.17 -21.50
C LEU A 88 -14.77 -5.70 -22.92
N SER A 89 -13.62 -6.00 -23.54
CA SER A 89 -13.57 -6.81 -24.76
C SER A 89 -13.96 -8.25 -24.47
N ASP A 90 -14.48 -8.98 -25.46
CA ASP A 90 -14.88 -10.39 -25.30
C ASP A 90 -13.75 -11.28 -24.74
N ASP A 91 -12.51 -11.12 -25.20
CA ASP A 91 -11.36 -11.89 -24.70
C ASP A 91 -11.05 -11.60 -23.23
N ALA A 92 -11.12 -10.34 -22.80
CA ALA A 92 -10.90 -9.97 -21.41
C ALA A 92 -12.04 -10.48 -20.51
N TYR A 93 -13.27 -10.39 -20.98
CA TYR A 93 -14.44 -10.92 -20.28
C TYR A 93 -14.36 -12.44 -20.10
N ASP A 94 -14.02 -13.19 -21.16
CA ASP A 94 -13.95 -14.65 -21.11
C ASP A 94 -12.98 -15.15 -20.04
N ARG A 95 -11.83 -14.48 -19.88
CA ARG A 95 -10.82 -14.81 -18.86
C ARG A 95 -11.26 -14.59 -17.42
N ILE A 96 -12.20 -13.68 -17.19
CA ILE A 96 -12.57 -13.25 -15.84
C ILE A 96 -14.01 -13.61 -15.47
N HIS A 97 -14.91 -13.91 -16.42
CA HIS A 97 -16.34 -14.08 -16.14
C HIS A 97 -16.62 -15.18 -15.10
N SER A 98 -15.77 -16.21 -15.07
CA SER A 98 -15.82 -17.29 -14.08
C SER A 98 -15.37 -16.85 -12.68
N LEU A 99 -14.58 -15.77 -12.59
CA LEU A 99 -14.12 -15.14 -11.35
C LEU A 99 -15.06 -14.01 -10.89
N LEU A 100 -16.15 -13.73 -11.60
CA LEU A 100 -17.08 -12.64 -11.28
C LEU A 100 -18.38 -13.17 -10.64
N THR A 101 -18.99 -12.37 -9.78
CA THR A 101 -20.34 -12.60 -9.24
C THR A 101 -21.18 -11.32 -9.21
N ILE A 102 -22.49 -11.49 -9.09
CA ILE A 102 -23.47 -10.45 -8.78
C ILE A 102 -24.21 -10.90 -7.51
N GLU A 103 -24.34 -10.00 -6.54
CA GLU A 103 -25.21 -10.16 -5.36
C GLU A 103 -26.12 -8.94 -5.22
#